data_AF-A0A7V9CUP8-F1
#
_entry.id   AF-A0A7V9CUP8-F1
#
_cell.length_a   1.000
_cell.length_b   1.000
_cell.length_c   1.000
_cell.angle_alpha   90.00
_cell.angle_beta   90.00
_cell.angle_gamma   90.00
#
_symmetry.space_group_name_H-M   'P 1'
#
loop_
_entity.id
_entity.type
_entity.pdbx_description
1 polymer ?
#
loop_
_entity_poly.entity_id
_entity_poly.type
_entity_poly.pdbx_seq_one_letter_code
_entity_poly.pdbx_strand_id
1 'polypeptide(L)'
;MSLTRTVSLVAAGVAALAVALPATAAAPTKGGLYTATITGSTQTLVSWIKLQVRPDGKSARVAWSCNNAPPPAYLSFKIKADGTFKGVSNPSGHLLIWYIQGRFVSKTEAKVYLSLNLVCAGKGVHTVLKLRS
;
A
#
# COMPACT_ATOMS: atom_id res chain seq x y z
N MET A 1 -66.73 11.43 30.71
CA MET A 1 -67.19 11.51 29.31
C MET A 1 -66.33 12.52 28.57
N SER A 2 -66.06 12.23 27.29
CA SER A 2 -65.20 12.95 26.32
C SER A 2 -63.68 12.66 26.42
N LEU A 3 -63.24 11.67 25.62
CA LEU A 3 -61.83 11.48 25.24
C LEU A 3 -61.48 12.50 24.15
N THR A 4 -60.49 13.34 24.41
CA THR A 4 -59.93 14.29 23.44
C THR A 4 -58.96 13.56 22.51
N ARG A 5 -59.28 13.49 21.21
CA ARG A 5 -58.46 12.83 20.18
C ARG A 5 -57.15 13.59 19.95
N THR A 6 -56.04 12.86 20.09
CA THR A 6 -54.67 13.24 19.76
C THR A 6 -54.52 13.49 18.26
N VAL A 7 -54.05 14.69 17.87
CA VAL A 7 -53.65 15.01 16.50
C VAL A 7 -52.24 14.45 16.29
N SER A 8 -52.12 13.40 15.47
CA SER A 8 -50.83 12.86 15.01
C SER A 8 -50.33 13.67 13.81
N LEU A 9 -49.23 14.41 14.00
CA LEU A 9 -48.48 15.05 12.92
C LEU A 9 -47.42 14.08 12.40
N VAL A 10 -47.68 13.53 11.22
CA VAL A 10 -46.74 12.73 10.42
C VAL A 10 -45.66 13.66 9.86
N ALA A 11 -44.47 13.64 10.45
CA ALA A 11 -43.29 14.26 9.87
C ALA A 11 -42.53 13.21 9.05
N ALA A 12 -42.85 13.13 7.76
CA ALA A 12 -42.07 12.38 6.77
C ALA A 12 -40.76 13.14 6.49
N GLY A 13 -39.64 12.64 7.02
CA GLY A 13 -38.31 13.20 6.83
C GLY A 13 -37.38 12.17 6.19
N VAL A 14 -37.18 12.30 4.88
CA VAL A 14 -36.32 11.55 3.96
C VAL A 14 -35.06 10.97 4.63
N ALA A 15 -34.99 9.64 4.76
CA ALA A 15 -33.77 8.94 5.11
C ALA A 15 -32.80 9.02 3.91
N ALA A 16 -31.79 9.88 4.01
CA ALA A 16 -30.67 9.89 3.08
C ALA A 16 -29.88 8.59 3.25
N LEU A 17 -30.20 7.59 2.41
CA LEU A 17 -29.39 6.41 2.21
C LEU A 17 -28.06 6.86 1.59
N ALA A 18 -27.08 7.16 2.46
CA ALA A 18 -25.68 7.28 2.07
C ALA A 18 -25.24 5.90 1.58
N VAL A 19 -25.35 5.67 0.27
CA VAL A 19 -24.81 4.48 -0.39
C VAL A 19 -23.30 4.57 -0.24
N ALA A 20 -22.76 3.82 0.72
CA ALA A 20 -21.32 3.61 0.86
C ALA A 20 -20.84 2.87 -0.40
N LEU A 21 -20.49 3.62 -1.43
CA LEU A 21 -19.82 3.09 -2.60
C LEU A 21 -18.54 2.40 -2.11
N PRO A 22 -18.32 1.11 -2.41
CA PRO A 22 -17.08 0.45 -2.05
C PRO A 22 -15.96 1.25 -2.69
N ALA A 23 -15.07 1.81 -1.87
CA ALA A 23 -13.89 2.53 -2.35
C ALA A 23 -13.15 1.59 -3.31
N THR A 24 -13.27 1.87 -4.60
CA THR A 24 -12.57 1.10 -5.64
C THR A 24 -11.10 1.27 -5.33
N ALA A 25 -10.46 0.17 -4.95
CA ALA A 25 -9.07 0.22 -4.58
C ALA A 25 -8.26 0.76 -5.75
N ALA A 26 -7.42 1.76 -5.49
CA ALA A 26 -6.77 2.48 -6.56
C ALA A 26 -5.83 1.56 -7.35
N ALA A 27 -6.08 1.46 -8.66
CA ALA A 27 -5.15 0.79 -9.56
C ALA A 27 -3.88 1.66 -9.76
N PRO A 28 -2.69 1.06 -9.85
CA PRO A 28 -1.46 1.79 -10.12
C PRO A 28 -1.43 2.37 -11.53
N THR A 29 -0.55 3.35 -11.73
CA THR A 29 -0.09 3.76 -13.06
C THR A 29 0.70 2.62 -13.69
N LYS A 30 0.22 2.12 -14.83
CA LYS A 30 0.89 1.08 -15.63
C LYS A 30 2.25 1.58 -16.08
N GLY A 31 3.28 0.75 -15.92
CA GLY A 31 4.66 1.17 -16.23
C GLY A 31 5.24 2.21 -15.27
N GLY A 32 4.51 2.60 -14.21
CA GLY A 32 4.95 3.63 -13.28
C GLY A 32 6.12 3.17 -12.39
N LEU A 33 7.07 4.07 -12.17
CA LEU A 33 8.15 3.92 -11.20
C LEU A 33 7.79 4.68 -9.93
N TYR A 34 7.61 3.97 -8.81
CA TYR A 34 7.30 4.56 -7.52
C TYR A 34 8.55 4.55 -6.64
N THR A 35 8.85 5.66 -5.99
CA THR A 35 10.07 5.81 -5.20
C THR A 35 9.82 6.43 -3.84
N ALA A 36 10.63 6.06 -2.86
CA ALA A 36 10.77 6.79 -1.61
C ALA A 36 12.24 6.82 -1.20
N THR A 37 12.68 7.97 -0.68
CA THR A 37 13.94 8.09 0.05
C THR A 37 13.62 8.02 1.53
N ILE A 38 14.37 7.21 2.27
CA ILE A 38 14.22 7.06 3.71
C ILE A 38 15.34 7.87 4.37
N THR A 39 14.99 9.01 4.95
CA THR A 39 15.92 9.90 5.64
C THR A 39 15.62 9.91 7.13
N GLY A 40 16.65 9.90 7.99
CA GLY A 40 16.50 10.29 9.40
C GLY A 40 16.21 9.19 10.42
N SER A 41 16.40 7.91 10.09
CA SER A 41 16.35 6.84 11.09
C SER A 41 17.77 6.33 11.38
N THR A 42 18.31 6.64 12.55
CA THR A 42 19.54 6.03 13.07
C THR A 42 19.44 4.51 13.23
N GLN A 43 18.24 3.93 13.07
CA GLN A 43 17.95 2.51 13.21
C GLN A 43 17.58 1.82 11.88
N THR A 44 17.60 2.52 10.74
CA THR A 44 17.19 1.96 9.45
C THR A 44 18.24 2.28 8.38
N LEU A 45 19.04 1.28 8.00
CA LEU A 45 20.08 1.44 6.97
C LEU A 45 19.50 1.57 5.55
N VAL A 46 18.18 1.44 5.36
CA VAL A 46 17.52 1.63 4.06
C VAL A 46 17.63 3.09 3.65
N SER A 47 18.17 3.37 2.47
CA SER A 47 18.27 4.73 1.93
C SER A 47 17.18 5.04 0.92
N TRP A 48 16.82 4.07 0.09
CA TRP A 48 15.74 4.23 -0.89
C TRP A 48 15.03 2.92 -1.23
N ILE A 49 13.80 3.06 -1.71
CA ILE A 49 12.96 1.99 -2.26
C ILE A 49 12.48 2.43 -3.64
N LYS A 50 12.57 1.53 -4.62
CA LYS A 50 12.07 1.71 -5.99
C LYS A 50 11.15 0.55 -6.34
N LEU A 51 9.90 0.82 -6.68
CA LEU A 51 8.90 -0.14 -7.11
C LEU A 51 8.48 0.19 -8.54
N GLN A 52 8.83 -0.68 -9.48
CA GLN A 52 8.48 -0.58 -10.88
C GLN A 52 7.24 -1.43 -11.16
N VAL A 53 6.14 -0.81 -11.55
CA VAL A 53 4.94 -1.51 -12.03
C VAL A 53 5.17 -1.94 -13.49
N ARG A 54 4.79 -3.17 -13.83
CA ARG A 54 4.87 -3.66 -15.22
C ARG A 54 3.85 -2.94 -16.11
N PRO A 55 4.05 -2.93 -17.45
CA PRO A 55 3.10 -2.30 -18.39
C PRO A 55 1.67 -2.84 -18.31
N ASP A 56 1.48 -4.09 -17.85
CA ASP A 56 0.16 -4.69 -17.66
C ASP A 56 -0.57 -4.20 -16.40
N GLY A 57 0.13 -3.57 -15.45
CA GLY A 57 -0.40 -3.14 -14.16
C GLY A 57 -0.70 -4.28 -13.17
N LYS A 58 -0.36 -5.52 -13.49
CA LYS A 58 -0.72 -6.73 -12.70
C LYS A 58 0.43 -7.26 -11.85
N SER A 59 1.63 -6.74 -12.05
CA SER A 59 2.82 -7.12 -11.29
C SER A 59 3.77 -5.96 -11.14
N ALA A 60 4.65 -6.06 -10.14
CA ALA A 60 5.70 -5.09 -9.93
C ALA A 60 7.01 -5.78 -9.56
N ARG A 61 8.11 -5.04 -9.74
CA ARG A 61 9.45 -5.40 -9.30
C ARG A 61 9.92 -4.33 -8.33
N VAL A 62 10.39 -4.72 -7.15
CA VAL A 62 10.98 -3.81 -6.16
C VAL A 62 12.49 -4.00 -6.10
N ALA A 63 13.17 -2.88 -5.86
CA ALA A 63 14.57 -2.77 -5.47
C ALA A 63 14.68 -1.82 -4.28
N TRP A 64 15.73 -1.99 -3.48
CA TRP A 64 16.05 -1.10 -2.36
C TRP A 64 17.56 -1.00 -2.23
N SER A 65 18.03 -0.03 -1.47
CA SER A 65 19.44 0.14 -1.14
C SER A 65 19.62 0.30 0.35
N CYS A 66 20.69 -0.30 0.88
CA CYS A 66 21.22 0.02 2.19
C CYS A 66 22.38 1.01 2.01
N ASN A 67 22.40 2.11 2.78
CA ASN A 67 23.49 3.10 2.80
C ASN A 67 23.96 3.57 1.41
N ASN A 68 23.01 3.82 0.48
CA ASN A 68 23.27 4.19 -0.92
C ASN A 68 24.12 3.21 -1.73
N ALA A 69 24.33 1.97 -1.27
CA ALA A 69 24.96 0.91 -2.04
C ALA A 69 24.05 0.42 -3.19
N PRO A 70 24.60 -0.24 -4.23
CA PRO A 70 23.79 -0.89 -5.26
C PRO A 70 22.76 -1.86 -4.66
N PRO A 71 21.58 -2.03 -5.30
CA PRO A 71 20.56 -2.93 -4.77
C PRO A 71 21.08 -4.38 -4.75
N PRO A 72 21.04 -5.07 -3.60
CA PRO A 72 21.59 -6.42 -3.48
C PRO A 72 20.77 -7.45 -4.26
N ALA A 73 19.48 -7.17 -4.50
CA ALA A 73 18.60 -8.01 -5.30
C ALA A 73 17.34 -7.26 -5.75
N TYR A 74 16.54 -7.95 -6.54
CA TYR A 74 15.21 -7.52 -6.94
C TYR A 74 14.18 -8.58 -6.59
N LEU A 75 12.97 -8.13 -6.26
CA LEU A 75 11.86 -9.03 -5.98
C LEU A 75 10.67 -8.68 -6.85
N SER A 76 10.13 -9.67 -7.55
CA SER A 76 8.91 -9.52 -8.35
C SER A 76 7.71 -10.13 -7.64
N PHE A 77 6.56 -9.48 -7.73
CA PHE A 77 5.32 -9.95 -7.11
C PHE A 77 4.09 -9.51 -7.92
N LYS A 78 2.97 -10.21 -7.69
CA LYS A 78 1.67 -9.87 -8.28
C LYS A 78 1.03 -8.72 -7.50
N ILE A 79 0.28 -7.89 -8.21
CA ILE A 79 -0.63 -6.88 -7.66
C ILE A 79 -2.03 -7.46 -7.80
N LYS A 80 -2.75 -7.55 -6.68
CA LYS A 80 -4.13 -8.04 -6.67
C LYS A 80 -5.06 -6.98 -7.25
N ALA A 81 -6.27 -7.39 -7.65
CA ALA A 81 -7.29 -6.50 -8.19
C ALA A 81 -7.68 -5.37 -7.20
N ASP A 82 -7.54 -5.62 -5.90
CA ASP A 82 -7.77 -4.65 -4.83
C ASP A 82 -6.56 -3.73 -4.55
N GLY A 83 -5.57 -3.70 -5.45
CA GLY A 83 -4.37 -2.89 -5.35
C GLY A 83 -3.38 -3.34 -4.26
N THR A 84 -3.67 -4.42 -3.53
CA THR A 84 -2.75 -4.95 -2.52
C THR A 84 -1.67 -5.82 -3.15
N PHE A 85 -0.52 -5.89 -2.49
CA PHE A 85 0.58 -6.74 -2.93
C PHE A 85 1.40 -7.23 -1.74
N LYS A 86 2.06 -8.36 -1.95
CA LYS A 86 3.02 -8.95 -1.04
C LYS A 86 4.12 -9.64 -1.84
N GLY A 87 5.37 -9.39 -1.46
CA GLY A 87 6.54 -10.09 -1.96
C GLY A 87 7.37 -10.60 -0.78
N VAL A 88 7.87 -11.83 -0.87
CA VAL A 88 8.73 -12.43 0.14
C VAL A 88 9.96 -13.03 -0.55
N SER A 89 11.15 -12.80 -0.02
CA SER A 89 12.34 -13.54 -0.45
C SER A 89 12.20 -15.01 -0.05
N ASN A 90 12.61 -15.94 -0.92
CA ASN A 90 12.65 -17.35 -0.58
C ASN A 90 11.29 -17.88 -0.05
N PRO A 91 10.21 -17.81 -0.85
CA PRO A 91 8.86 -18.20 -0.42
C PRO A 91 8.75 -19.69 -0.02
N SER A 92 9.70 -20.51 -0.43
CA SER A 92 9.75 -21.96 -0.20
C SER A 92 10.71 -22.37 0.93
N GLY A 93 11.50 -21.44 1.47
CA GLY A 93 12.52 -21.72 2.47
C GLY A 93 12.16 -21.19 3.85
N HIS A 94 12.81 -21.75 4.88
CA HIS A 94 12.58 -21.38 6.28
C HIS A 94 13.20 -20.03 6.68
N LEU A 95 14.04 -19.44 5.82
CA LEU A 95 14.74 -18.18 6.06
C LEU A 95 14.10 -17.06 5.23
N LEU A 96 13.31 -16.22 5.91
CA LEU A 96 12.77 -14.99 5.34
C LEU A 96 13.84 -13.90 5.44
N ILE A 97 14.55 -13.67 4.32
CA ILE A 97 15.64 -12.71 4.20
C ILE A 97 15.11 -11.26 4.17
N TRP A 98 14.02 -11.04 3.43
CA TRP A 98 13.26 -9.79 3.41
C TRP A 98 11.81 -10.01 2.91
N TYR A 99 10.91 -9.10 3.28
CA TYR A 99 9.56 -9.04 2.69
C TYR A 99 9.09 -7.60 2.49
N ILE A 100 8.19 -7.45 1.51
CA ILE A 100 7.44 -6.23 1.27
C ILE A 100 5.95 -6.54 1.24
N GLN A 101 5.15 -5.67 1.82
CA GLN A 101 3.70 -5.67 1.65
C GLN A 101 3.19 -4.25 1.54
N GLY A 102 2.09 -4.07 0.83
CA GLY A 102 1.54 -2.73 0.65
C GLY A 102 0.26 -2.72 -0.15
N ARG A 103 -0.19 -1.49 -0.42
CA ARG A 103 -1.36 -1.21 -1.23
C ARG A 103 -1.20 0.11 -1.97
N PHE A 104 -1.67 0.16 -3.20
CA PHE A 104 -1.88 1.41 -3.91
C PHE A 104 -3.08 2.16 -3.32
N VAL A 105 -2.84 3.39 -2.86
CA VAL A 105 -3.90 4.27 -2.32
C VAL A 105 -4.39 5.27 -3.36
N SER A 106 -3.59 5.52 -4.39
CA SER A 106 -3.96 6.28 -5.58
C SER A 106 -3.18 5.77 -6.80
N LYS A 107 -3.44 6.32 -7.99
CA LYS A 107 -2.62 6.06 -9.19
C LYS A 107 -1.16 6.50 -8.99
N THR A 108 -0.87 7.40 -8.06
CA THR A 108 0.45 8.01 -7.88
C THR A 108 1.08 7.65 -6.53
N GLU A 109 0.39 6.94 -5.65
CA GLU A 109 0.89 6.63 -4.31
C GLU A 109 0.63 5.19 -3.87
N ALA A 110 1.62 4.59 -3.21
CA ALA A 110 1.51 3.30 -2.56
C ALA A 110 2.02 3.37 -1.11
N LYS A 111 1.23 2.88 -0.17
CA LYS A 111 1.66 2.68 1.21
C LYS A 111 2.32 1.32 1.32
N VAL A 112 3.54 1.27 1.84
CA VAL A 112 4.32 0.04 1.92
C VAL A 112 4.94 -0.14 3.29
N TYR A 113 5.11 -1.41 3.63
CA TYR A 113 6.01 -1.87 4.67
C TYR A 113 7.08 -2.75 4.05
N LEU A 114 8.34 -2.46 4.34
CA LEU A 114 9.49 -3.23 3.89
C LEU A 114 10.30 -3.70 5.11
N SER A 115 10.48 -5.00 5.28
CA SER A 115 11.38 -5.57 6.30
C SER A 115 12.56 -6.24 5.62
N LEU A 116 13.77 -5.88 6.06
CA LEU A 116 15.05 -6.32 5.51
C LEU A 116 15.93 -6.93 6.60
N ASN A 117 15.34 -7.85 7.37
CA ASN A 117 15.89 -8.36 8.62
C ASN A 117 17.35 -8.81 8.51
N LEU A 118 17.78 -9.38 7.38
CA LEU A 118 19.14 -9.91 7.21
C LEU A 118 20.07 -9.03 6.35
N VAL A 119 19.59 -7.90 5.81
CA VAL A 119 20.27 -7.23 4.67
C VAL A 119 20.60 -5.78 4.91
N CYS A 120 19.70 -5.05 5.58
CA CYS A 120 20.00 -3.71 6.05
C CYS A 120 20.09 -3.65 7.59
N ALA A 121 20.29 -4.79 8.27
CA ALA A 121 20.42 -4.93 9.74
C ALA A 121 19.41 -4.10 10.55
N GLY A 122 18.22 -3.85 9.99
CA GLY A 122 17.31 -2.82 10.46
C GLY A 122 15.90 -3.38 10.66
N LYS A 123 15.17 -2.76 11.58
CA LYS A 123 13.73 -2.98 11.75
C LYS A 123 13.02 -2.60 10.44
N GLY A 124 11.90 -3.26 10.14
CA GLY A 124 11.14 -2.92 8.94
C GLY A 124 10.61 -1.49 8.97
N VAL A 125 10.45 -0.89 7.79
CA VAL A 125 10.12 0.51 7.57
C VAL A 125 8.74 0.64 6.91
N HIS A 126 7.91 1.51 7.46
CA HIS A 126 6.69 1.99 6.79
C HIS A 126 7.03 3.25 5.99
N THR A 127 6.57 3.33 4.74
CA THR A 127 6.73 4.54 3.93
C THR A 127 5.63 4.67 2.88
N VAL A 128 5.59 5.84 2.25
CA VAL A 128 4.74 6.13 1.08
C VAL A 128 5.64 6.25 -0.13
N LEU A 129 5.46 5.37 -1.10
CA LEU A 129 6.10 5.47 -2.40
C LEU A 129 5.28 6.40 -3.28
N LYS A 130 5.95 7.34 -3.95
CA LYS A 130 5.34 8.29 -4.89
C LYS A 130 5.78 8.00 -6.31
N LEU A 131 4.86 8.12 -7.27
CA LEU A 131 5.16 8.00 -8.68
C LEU A 131 6.20 9.06 -9.06
N ARG A 132 7.28 8.61 -9.69
CA ARG A 132 8.31 9.45 -10.26
C ARG A 132 7.82 9.91 -11.63
N SER A 133 7.52 11.20 -11.74
CA SER A 133 7.24 11.91 -12.99
C SER A 133 8.44 11.91 -13.91
#